data_AF-A0A7K2XA50-F1
#
_entry.id   AF-A0A7K2XA50-F1
#
_cell.length_a   1.000
_cell.length_b   1.000
_cell.length_c   1.000
_cell.angle_alpha   90.00
_cell.angle_beta   90.00
_cell.angle_gamma   90.00
#
_symmetry.space_group_name_H-M   'P 1'
#
loop_
_entity.id
_entity.type
_entity.pdbx_description
1 polymer ?
#
loop_
_entity_poly.entity_id
_entity_poly.type
_entity_poly.pdbx_seq_one_letter_code
_entity_poly.pdbx_strand_id
1 'polypeptide(L)' 'MSELFPAVAARSDRPALRCGADSLTYGELARAAGSLGARLGGVERVAVWATPSARTAVAVVAALLAGVPAVPL' A
#
# COMPACT_ATOMS: atom_id res chain seq x y z
N MET A 1 -9.71 14.81 -10.79
CA MET A 1 -9.78 13.43 -10.26
C MET A 1 -9.47 13.48 -8.78
N SER A 2 -10.31 12.91 -7.93
CA SER A 2 -10.03 12.82 -6.49
C SER A 2 -8.96 11.76 -6.23
N GLU A 3 -8.06 12.01 -5.29
CA GLU A 3 -7.08 11.01 -4.89
C GLU A 3 -7.74 9.82 -4.18
N LEU A 4 -7.28 8.60 -4.50
CA LEU A 4 -7.76 7.38 -3.85
C LEU A 4 -7.32 7.30 -2.37
N PHE A 5 -6.13 7.83 -2.05
CA PHE A 5 -5.53 7.77 -0.72
C PHE A 5 -4.97 9.12 -0.23
N PRO A 6 -5.83 10.12 0.02
CA PRO A 6 -5.38 11.45 0.45
C PRO A 6 -4.58 11.42 1.77
N ALA A 7 -4.92 10.51 2.70
CA ALA A 7 -4.17 10.36 3.95
C ALA A 7 -2.76 9.74 3.75
N VAL A 8 -2.58 8.87 2.74
CA VAL A 8 -1.27 8.33 2.38
C VAL A 8 -0.43 9.40 1.68
N ALA A 9 -1.05 10.22 0.82
CA ALA A 9 -0.38 11.38 0.21
C ALA A 9 0.07 12.42 1.25
N ALA A 10 -0.69 12.60 2.33
CA ALA A 10 -0.34 13.51 3.43
C ALA A 10 0.86 13.07 4.29
N ARG A 11 1.22 11.77 4.28
CA ARG A 11 2.43 11.22 4.95
C ARG A 11 2.61 11.58 6.42
N SER A 12 1.52 11.74 7.17
CA SER A 12 1.58 12.12 8.59
C SER A 12 2.01 10.96 9.52
N ASP A 13 2.44 11.29 10.73
CA ASP A 13 2.76 10.32 11.79
C ASP A 13 1.52 9.70 12.46
N ARG A 14 0.31 10.02 11.98
CA ARG A 14 -0.92 9.38 12.48
C ARG A 14 -0.92 7.89 12.13
N PRO A 15 -1.42 7.01 13.03
CA PRO A 15 -1.58 5.59 12.72
C PRO A 15 -2.44 5.38 11.48
N ALA A 16 -1.96 4.56 10.54
CA ALA A 16 -2.68 4.18 9.32
C ALA A 16 -3.32 2.79 9.44
N LEU A 17 -2.56 1.82 9.94
CA LEU A 17 -3.05 0.46 10.13
C LEU A 17 -2.31 -0.26 11.26
N ARG A 18 -2.96 -1.28 11.81
CA ARG A 18 -2.38 -2.24 12.75
C ARG A 18 -2.81 -3.64 12.34
N CYS A 19 -1.85 -4.56 12.22
CA CYS A 19 -2.07 -5.97 11.94
C CYS A 19 -1.27 -6.81 12.95
N GLY A 20 -1.95 -7.40 13.93
CA GLY A 20 -1.28 -8.11 15.01
C GLY A 20 -0.40 -7.17 15.83
N ALA A 21 0.88 -7.50 15.96
CA ALA A 21 1.87 -6.66 16.66
C ALA A 21 2.41 -5.51 15.80
N ASP A 22 2.27 -5.58 14.47
CA ASP A 22 2.79 -4.58 13.55
C ASP A 22 1.82 -3.40 13.42
N SER A 23 2.35 -2.18 13.47
CA SER A 23 1.61 -0.95 13.18
C SER A 23 2.41 -0.06 12.25
N LEU A 24 1.73 0.64 11.35
CA LEU A 24 2.35 1.65 10.48
C LEU A 24 1.63 2.99 10.60
N THR A 25 2.39 4.07 10.61
CA THR A 25 1.86 5.42 10.37
C THR A 25 1.55 5.63 8.88
N TYR A 26 0.82 6.70 8.55
CA TYR A 26 0.59 7.06 7.15
C TYR A 26 1.88 7.39 6.41
N GLY A 27 2.86 8.03 7.08
CA GLY A 27 4.19 8.29 6.52
C GLY A 27 4.96 7.01 6.20
N GLU A 28 4.94 6.03 7.12
CA GLU A 28 5.60 4.73 6.93
C GLU A 28 4.92 3.92 5.81
N LEU A 29 3.59 3.87 5.80
CA LEU A 29 2.83 3.22 4.74
C LEU A 29 3.13 3.85 3.37
N ALA A 30 3.15 5.18 3.28
CA ALA A 30 3.44 5.89 2.04
C ALA A 30 4.86 5.61 1.53
N ARG A 31 5.85 5.58 2.43
CA ARG A 31 7.23 5.21 2.07
C ARG A 31 7.32 3.78 1.55
N ALA A 32 6.77 2.82 2.30
CA ALA A 32 6.85 1.40 1.94
C ALA A 32 6.08 1.10 0.64
N ALA A 33 4.85 1.59 0.53
CA ALA A 33 4.00 1.37 -0.63
C ALA A 33 4.51 2.13 -1.87
N GLY A 34 5.01 3.36 -1.71
CA GLY A 34 5.59 4.13 -2.82
C GLY A 34 6.85 3.48 -3.39
N SER A 35 7.75 2.99 -2.53
CA SER A 35 8.94 2.24 -2.96
C SER A 35 8.60 0.97 -3.73
N LEU A 36 7.60 0.20 -3.25
CA LEU A 36 7.13 -0.98 -3.96
C LEU A 36 6.41 -0.61 -5.26
N GLY A 37 5.51 0.38 -5.24
CA GLY A 37 4.72 0.81 -6.40
C GLY A 37 5.58 1.28 -7.57
N ALA A 38 6.71 1.97 -7.29
CA ALA A 38 7.67 2.35 -8.32
C ALA A 38 8.25 1.15 -9.09
N ARG A 39 8.34 -0.02 -8.47
CA ARG A 39 8.80 -1.27 -9.11
C ARG A 39 7.68 -2.04 -9.81
N LEU A 40 6.42 -1.73 -9.52
CA LEU A 40 5.25 -2.38 -10.13
C LEU A 40 4.80 -1.69 -11.42
N GLY A 41 5.28 -0.49 -11.71
CA GLY A 41 4.90 0.26 -12.91
C GLY A 41 5.09 -0.55 -14.19
N GLY A 42 4.06 -0.58 -15.03
CA GLY A 42 4.08 -1.25 -16.33
C GLY A 42 3.65 -2.72 -16.33
N VAL A 43 3.31 -3.31 -15.18
CA VAL A 43 2.71 -4.66 -15.14
C VAL A 43 1.18 -4.58 -15.24
N GLU A 44 0.55 -5.61 -15.81
CA GLU A 44 -0.92 -5.62 -16.00
C GLU A 44 -1.71 -5.85 -14.70
N ARG A 45 -1.15 -6.66 -13.78
CA ARG A 45 -1.78 -7.03 -12.50
C ARG A 45 -0.75 -7.64 -11.56
N VAL A 46 -1.00 -7.54 -10.25
CA VAL A 46 -0.14 -8.10 -9.20
C VAL A 46 -0.93 -9.10 -8.38
N ALA A 47 -0.45 -10.34 -8.33
CA ALA A 47 -0.93 -11.33 -7.38
C ALA A 47 -0.42 -10.99 -5.96
N VAL A 48 -1.32 -10.89 -4.99
CA VAL A 48 -0.99 -10.63 -3.58
C VAL A 48 -1.36 -11.85 -2.78
N TRP A 49 -0.37 -12.52 -2.19
CA TRP A 49 -0.60 -13.61 -1.24
C TRP A 49 -1.21 -13.04 0.05
N ALA A 50 -2.54 -13.14 0.19
CA ALA A 50 -3.32 -12.25 1.03
C ALA A 50 -3.45 -12.74 2.49
N THR A 51 -2.32 -12.88 3.17
CA THR A 51 -2.33 -13.13 4.63
C THR A 51 -2.71 -11.86 5.41
N PRO A 52 -3.36 -11.92 6.58
CA PRO A 52 -3.72 -10.73 7.36
C PRO A 52 -2.49 -10.07 8.02
N SER A 53 -1.68 -9.34 7.24
CA SER A 53 -0.42 -8.73 7.68
C SER A 53 -0.25 -7.30 7.19
N ALA A 54 0.60 -6.52 7.87
CA ALA A 54 0.96 -5.17 7.43
C ALA A 54 1.58 -5.17 6.02
N ARG A 55 2.32 -6.23 5.66
CA ARG A 55 2.90 -6.39 4.31
C ARG A 55 1.83 -6.55 3.23
N THR A 56 0.75 -7.26 3.52
CA THR A 56 -0.38 -7.40 2.59
C THR A 56 -1.03 -6.05 2.32
N ALA A 57 -1.24 -5.25 3.36
CA ALA A 57 -1.75 -3.89 3.19
C ALA A 57 -0.80 -3.01 2.36
N VAL A 58 0.52 -3.07 2.63
CA VAL A 58 1.53 -2.37 1.82
C VAL A 58 1.47 -2.80 0.35
N ALA A 59 1.36 -4.10 0.06
CA ALA A 59 1.31 -4.62 -1.31
C ALA A 59 0.08 -4.13 -2.07
N VAL A 60 -1.10 -4.15 -1.43
CA VAL A 60 -2.34 -3.65 -2.02
C VAL A 60 -2.27 -2.15 -2.29
N VAL A 61 -1.83 -1.36 -1.31
CA VAL A 61 -1.70 0.10 -1.49
C VAL A 61 -0.66 0.43 -2.56
N ALA A 62 0.45 -0.31 -2.63
CA ALA A 62 1.48 -0.11 -3.66
C ALA A 62 0.94 -0.36 -5.08
N ALA A 63 0.18 -1.43 -5.29
CA ALA A 63 -0.42 -1.73 -6.59
C ALA A 63 -1.40 -0.62 -7.00
N LEU A 64 -2.27 -0.20 -6.08
CA LEU A 64 -3.24 0.86 -6.33
C LEU A 64 -2.58 2.23 -6.60
N LEU A 65 -1.50 2.57 -5.89
CA LEU A 65 -0.70 3.77 -6.17
C LEU A 65 0.02 3.69 -7.52
N ALA A 66 0.39 2.49 -7.98
CA ALA A 66 0.99 2.28 -9.29
C ALA A 66 -0.06 2.25 -10.43
N GLY A 67 -1.35 2.33 -10.12
CA GLY A 67 -2.43 2.18 -11.11
C GLY A 67 -2.60 0.73 -11.60
N VAL A 68 -2.13 -0.24 -10.82
CA VAL A 68 -2.13 -1.66 -11.17
C VAL A 68 -3.16 -2.43 -10.32
N PRO A 69 -4.03 -3.26 -10.93
CA PRO A 69 -4.93 -4.13 -10.19
C PRO A 69 -4.20 -5.09 -9.24
N ALA A 70 -4.63 -5.12 -7.98
CA ALA A 70 -4.23 -6.15 -7.02
C ALA A 70 -5.20 -7.34 -7.07
N VAL A 71 -4.66 -8.55 -7.22
CA VAL A 71 -5.41 -9.80 -7.26
C VAL A 71 -5.06 -10.61 -6.01
N PRO A 72 -5.93 -10.66 -4.97
CA PRO A 72 -5.67 -11.44 -3.78
C PRO A 72 -5.76 -12.94 -4.08
N LEU A 73 -4.82 -13.70 -3.54
CA LEU A 73 -4.75 -15.17 -3.55
C LEU A 73 -4.84 -15.72 -2.13
#